data_AF-A0A2G6GS43-F1
#
_entry.id   AF-A0A2G6GS43-F1
#
_cell.length_a   1.000
_cell.length_b   1.000
_cell.length_c   1.000
_cell.angle_alpha   90.00
_cell.angle_beta   90.00
_cell.angle_gamma   90.00
#
_symmetry.space_group_name_H-M   'P 1'
#
loop_
_entity.id
_entity.type
_entity.pdbx_description
1 polymer ?
#
loop_
_entity_poly.entity_id
_entity_poly.type
_entity_poly.pdbx_seq_one_letter_code
_entity_poly.pdbx_strand_id
1 'polypeptide(L)'
;MTSLGIDTDKINVFDVPMSKERTLTKKDYEATAQKIQKHLTTVTETIAICAQGDASFYSSIYYISELLNAQNIEIERIAGVPAFIAAGTLANIHIVKQEERLRVIPGVVTYEDLEKECQTGNTVVIM
;
A
#
# COMPACT_ATOMS: atom_id res chain seq x y z
N MET A 1 17.78 -4.08 -10.03
CA MET A 1 18.37 -4.12 -8.67
C MET A 1 19.86 -3.83 -8.73
N THR A 2 20.65 -4.65 -9.43
CA THR A 2 22.11 -4.42 -9.59
C THR A 2 22.44 -3.09 -10.29
N SER A 3 21.65 -2.69 -11.30
CA SER A 3 21.77 -1.38 -11.96
C SER A 3 21.46 -0.18 -11.07
N LEU A 4 20.80 -0.41 -9.93
CA LEU A 4 20.49 0.61 -8.92
C LEU A 4 21.45 0.52 -7.71
N GLY A 5 22.49 -0.32 -7.78
CA GLY A 5 23.44 -0.53 -6.68
C GLY A 5 22.86 -1.26 -5.47
N ILE A 6 21.71 -1.92 -5.62
CA ILE A 6 21.08 -2.68 -4.53
C ILE A 6 21.70 -4.07 -4.49
N ASP A 7 22.30 -4.40 -3.35
CA ASP A 7 22.77 -5.75 -3.02
C ASP A 7 21.58 -6.71 -2.96
N THR A 8 21.58 -7.70 -3.87
CA THR A 8 20.48 -8.65 -4.00
C THR A 8 20.36 -9.58 -2.80
N ASP A 9 21.45 -9.80 -2.06
CA ASP A 9 21.44 -10.66 -0.87
C ASP A 9 20.69 -10.01 0.30
N LYS A 10 20.49 -8.69 0.23
CA LYS A 10 19.68 -7.92 1.20
C LYS A 10 18.19 -7.89 0.85
N ILE A 11 17.79 -8.39 -0.32
CA ILE A 11 16.39 -8.38 -0.77
C ILE A 11 15.63 -9.53 -0.11
N ASN A 12 14.55 -9.20 0.58
CA ASN A 12 13.68 -10.16 1.23
C ASN A 12 12.26 -10.00 0.69
N VAL A 13 11.72 -11.07 0.12
CA VAL A 13 10.33 -11.14 -0.31
C VAL A 13 9.47 -11.72 0.80
N PHE A 14 8.22 -11.26 0.88
CA PHE A 14 7.19 -11.88 1.70
C PHE A 14 5.94 -12.07 0.83
N ASP A 15 5.41 -13.27 0.83
CA ASP A 15 4.24 -13.61 0.01
C ASP A 15 2.97 -13.24 0.75
N VAL A 16 2.03 -12.64 0.02
CA VAL A 16 0.72 -12.27 0.54
C VAL A 16 -0.33 -13.06 -0.24
N PRO A 17 -0.98 -14.07 0.36
CA PRO A 17 -2.01 -14.86 -0.32
C PRO A 17 -3.13 -13.98 -0.86
N MET A 18 -3.44 -14.13 -2.15
CA MET A 18 -4.56 -13.45 -2.80
C MET A 18 -5.89 -14.13 -2.44
N SER A 19 -6.34 -13.93 -1.20
CA SER A 19 -7.56 -14.50 -0.65
C SER A 19 -8.39 -13.46 0.10
N LYS A 20 -9.72 -13.59 0.02
CA LYS A 20 -10.65 -12.85 0.89
C LYS A 20 -10.62 -13.36 2.33
N GLU A 21 -10.30 -14.64 2.53
CA GLU A 21 -9.99 -15.20 3.84
C GLU A 21 -8.59 -14.72 4.24
N ARG A 22 -8.52 -13.88 5.27
CA ARG A 22 -7.30 -13.14 5.63
C ARG A 22 -6.47 -13.83 6.72
N THR A 23 -6.88 -14.99 7.24
CA THR A 23 -6.18 -15.64 8.36
C THR A 23 -4.74 -16.01 8.01
N LEU A 24 -4.51 -16.58 6.82
CA LEU A 24 -3.15 -16.88 6.36
C LEU A 24 -2.34 -15.60 6.13
N THR A 25 -2.90 -14.63 5.42
CA THR A 25 -2.28 -13.32 5.18
C THR A 25 -1.84 -12.62 6.47
N LYS A 26 -2.64 -12.67 7.54
CA LYS A 26 -2.27 -12.10 8.84
C LYS A 26 -1.04 -12.78 9.45
N LYS A 27 -0.96 -14.12 9.36
CA LYS A 27 0.22 -14.87 9.82
C LYS A 27 1.47 -14.48 9.04
N ASP A 28 1.35 -14.24 7.73
CA ASP A 28 2.49 -13.82 6.91
C ASP A 28 2.98 -12.41 7.31
N TYR A 29 2.07 -11.49 7.65
CA TYR A 29 2.45 -10.18 8.19
C TYR A 29 3.13 -10.29 9.56
N GLU A 30 2.61 -11.13 10.45
CA GLU A 30 3.21 -11.41 11.76
C GLU A 30 4.62 -11.99 11.63
N ALA A 31 4.79 -12.99 10.76
CA ALA A 31 6.09 -13.60 10.49
C ALA A 31 7.08 -12.58 9.91
N THR A 32 6.61 -11.70 9.01
CA THR A 32 7.42 -10.63 8.43
C THR A 32 7.86 -9.62 9.48
N ALA A 33 6.95 -9.16 10.33
CA ALA A 33 7.26 -8.23 11.42
C ALA A 33 8.27 -8.84 12.42
N GLN A 34 8.09 -10.11 12.80
CA GLN A 34 9.03 -10.82 13.67
C GLN A 34 10.42 -10.96 13.04
N LYS A 35 10.50 -11.22 11.74
CA LYS A 35 11.77 -11.29 11.01
C LYS A 35 12.49 -9.94 11.02
N ILE A 36 11.75 -8.85 10.78
CA ILE A 36 12.27 -7.48 10.83
C ILE A 36 12.79 -7.16 12.24
N GLN A 37 11.97 -7.41 13.27
CA GLN A 37 12.36 -7.18 14.66
C GLN A 37 13.66 -7.92 15.01
N LYS A 38 13.73 -9.23 14.69
CA LYS A 38 14.92 -10.04 14.97
C LYS A 38 16.15 -9.54 14.21
N HIS A 39 15.98 -9.02 13.00
CA HIS A 39 17.09 -8.48 12.25
C HIS A 39 17.65 -7.21 12.91
N LEU A 40 16.77 -6.29 13.33
CA LEU A 40 17.13 -5.04 13.99
C LEU A 40 17.85 -5.21 15.33
N THR A 41 17.77 -6.39 15.98
CA THR A 41 18.59 -6.65 17.19
C THR A 41 20.04 -6.99 16.88
N THR A 42 20.34 -7.34 15.63
CA THR A 42 21.67 -7.80 15.18
C THR A 42 22.40 -6.78 14.33
N VAL A 43 21.72 -5.74 13.85
CA VAL A 43 22.26 -4.76 12.92
C VAL A 43 21.82 -3.33 13.25
N THR A 44 22.56 -2.35 12.73
CA THR A 44 22.23 -0.92 12.84
C THR A 44 21.65 -0.35 11.53
N GLU A 45 21.41 -1.20 10.54
CA GLU A 45 20.92 -0.77 9.22
C GLU A 45 19.42 -0.46 9.24
N THR A 46 19.03 0.50 8.41
CA THR A 46 17.62 0.81 8.15
C THR A 46 17.01 -0.24 7.22
N ILE A 47 15.82 -0.72 7.59
CA ILE A 47 15.04 -1.65 6.75
C ILE A 47 14.03 -0.84 5.95
N ALA A 48 14.06 -0.97 4.62
CA ALA A 48 13.05 -0.42 3.74
C ALA A 48 12.01 -1.48 3.37
N ILE A 49 10.73 -1.18 3.60
CA ILE A 49 9.60 -1.99 3.13
C ILE A 49 8.97 -1.26 1.95
N CYS A 50 9.02 -1.87 0.76
CA CYS A 50 8.53 -1.23 -0.46
C CYS A 50 7.03 -1.44 -0.65
N ALA A 51 6.29 -0.37 -0.97
CA ALA A 51 4.91 -0.41 -1.44
C ALA A 51 4.82 0.08 -2.88
N GLN A 52 3.94 -0.54 -3.66
CA GLN A 52 3.55 0.00 -4.95
C GLN A 52 2.58 1.17 -4.76
N GLY A 53 2.73 2.23 -5.56
CA GLY A 53 1.89 3.42 -5.46
C GLY A 53 2.30 4.25 -4.27
N ASP A 54 1.48 4.30 -3.22
CA ASP A 54 1.73 5.04 -1.99
C ASP A 54 1.61 4.12 -0.76
N ALA A 55 2.54 4.23 0.18
CA ALA A 55 2.59 3.37 1.36
C ALA A 55 1.41 3.59 2.33
N SER A 56 0.72 4.72 2.24
CA SER A 56 -0.41 5.10 3.09
C SER A 56 -1.78 4.90 2.40
N PHE A 57 -1.81 4.39 1.17
CA PHE A 57 -3.04 4.27 0.39
C PHE A 57 -3.31 2.83 -0.08
N TYR A 58 -4.26 2.14 0.58
CA TYR A 58 -4.61 0.72 0.34
C TYR A 58 -3.41 -0.26 0.33
N SER A 59 -2.34 0.06 1.07
CA SER A 59 -1.12 -0.74 1.14
C SER A 59 -1.17 -1.81 2.24
N SER A 60 -0.66 -3.00 1.95
CA SER A 60 -0.48 -4.08 2.94
C SER A 60 0.54 -3.75 4.02
N ILE A 61 1.44 -2.79 3.78
CA ILE A 61 2.45 -2.36 4.76
C ILE A 61 1.81 -1.86 6.04
N TYR A 62 0.59 -1.32 6.00
CA TYR A 62 -0.13 -0.86 7.19
C TYR A 62 -0.12 -1.93 8.29
N TYR A 63 -0.46 -3.18 7.97
CA TYR A 63 -0.54 -4.27 8.94
C TYR A 63 0.81 -4.61 9.57
N ILE A 64 1.88 -4.61 8.78
CA ILE A 64 3.25 -4.83 9.28
C ILE A 64 3.66 -3.65 10.17
N SER A 65 3.33 -2.42 9.77
CA SER A 65 3.69 -1.22 10.51
C SER A 65 3.03 -1.16 11.89
N GLU A 66 1.77 -1.61 12.02
CA GLU A 66 1.09 -1.68 13.32
C GLU A 66 1.75 -2.68 14.27
N LEU A 67 2.20 -3.83 13.75
CA LEU A 67 2.89 -4.84 14.54
C LEU A 67 4.26 -4.35 15.04
N LEU A 68 5.00 -3.64 14.20
CA LEU A 68 6.29 -3.06 14.54
C LEU A 68 6.14 -1.89 15.53
N ASN A 69 5.15 -1.02 15.33
CA ASN A 69 4.81 0.06 16.26
C ASN A 69 4.46 -0.48 17.65
N ALA A 70 3.69 -1.58 17.73
CA ALA A 70 3.36 -2.24 18.99
C ALA A 70 4.60 -2.77 19.74
N GLN A 71 5.74 -2.93 19.04
CA GLN A 71 7.03 -3.31 19.58
C GLN A 71 7.97 -2.10 19.82
N ASN A 72 7.45 -0.87 19.71
CA ASN A 72 8.19 0.39 19.82
C ASN A 72 9.31 0.56 18.78
N ILE A 73 9.16 -0.05 17.60
CA ILE A 73 10.05 0.19 16.47
C ILE A 73 9.53 1.42 15.73
N GLU A 74 10.38 2.43 15.57
CA GLU A 74 10.05 3.66 14.85
C GLU A 74 9.95 3.41 13.34
N ILE A 75 8.96 4.04 12.70
CA ILE A 75 8.67 3.88 11.28
C ILE A 75 8.45 5.24 10.64
N GLU A 76 9.19 5.50 9.57
CA GLU A 76 8.96 6.62 8.67
C GLU A 76 8.26 6.14 7.40
N ARG A 77 7.35 6.97 6.85
CA ARG A 77 6.71 6.70 5.56
C ARG A 77 7.15 7.72 4.54
N ILE A 78 7.59 7.23 3.38
CA ILE A 78 7.91 8.05 2.21
C ILE A 78 6.71 8.04 1.27
N ALA A 79 6.20 9.22 0.92
CA ALA A 79 5.08 9.37 0.02
C ALA A 79 5.44 8.86 -1.39
N GLY A 80 4.50 8.16 -2.00
CA GLY A 80 4.57 7.71 -3.39
C GLY A 80 3.45 8.31 -4.24
N VAL A 81 3.38 7.90 -5.50
CA VAL A 81 2.34 8.36 -6.43
C VAL A 81 1.23 7.32 -6.50
N PRO A 82 0.00 7.61 -6.00
CA PRO A 82 -1.12 6.67 -6.13
C PRO A 82 -1.40 6.35 -7.60
N ALA A 83 -1.77 5.09 -7.86
CA ALA A 83 -1.95 4.59 -9.24
C ALA A 83 -2.95 5.42 -10.05
N PHE A 84 -4.05 5.87 -9.44
CA PHE A 84 -5.07 6.66 -10.13
C PHE A 84 -4.56 8.03 -10.57
N ILE A 85 -3.64 8.66 -9.82
CA ILE A 85 -2.99 9.92 -10.22
C ILE A 85 -2.17 9.70 -11.48
N ALA A 86 -1.35 8.65 -11.50
CA ALA A 86 -0.56 8.28 -12.68
C ALA A 86 -1.46 7.94 -13.89
N ALA A 87 -2.59 7.26 -13.66
CA ALA A 87 -3.56 6.95 -14.69
C ALA A 87 -4.20 8.21 -15.30
N GLY A 88 -4.54 9.21 -14.50
CA GLY A 88 -5.05 10.49 -14.99
C GLY A 88 -4.06 11.22 -15.91
N THR A 89 -2.78 11.26 -15.52
CA THR A 89 -1.71 11.82 -16.38
C THR A 89 -1.56 11.03 -17.68
N LEU A 90 -1.54 9.70 -17.60
CA LEU A 90 -1.44 8.83 -18.79
C LEU A 90 -2.61 9.03 -19.75
N ALA A 91 -3.82 9.18 -19.21
CA ALA A 91 -5.03 9.46 -19.99
C ALA A 91 -5.15 10.93 -20.46
N ASN A 92 -4.21 11.79 -20.06
CA ASN A 92 -4.24 13.23 -20.32
C ASN A 92 -5.54 13.91 -19.88
N ILE A 93 -6.03 13.54 -18.68
CA ILE A 93 -7.22 14.12 -18.06
C ILE A 93 -6.90 14.71 -16.69
N HIS A 94 -7.65 15.73 -16.30
CA HIS A 94 -7.75 16.13 -14.90
C HIS A 94 -8.76 15.21 -14.21
N ILE A 95 -8.33 14.53 -13.14
CA ILE A 95 -9.20 13.64 -12.37
C ILE A 95 -10.26 14.43 -11.61
N VAL A 96 -9.89 15.60 -11.08
CA VAL A 96 -10.79 16.58 -10.46
C VAL A 96 -10.27 17.99 -10.69
N LYS A 97 -11.16 18.99 -10.65
CA LYS A 97 -10.89 20.42 -10.85
C LYS A 97 -11.70 21.27 -9.86
N GLN A 98 -11.12 22.38 -9.40
CA GLN A 98 -11.80 23.36 -8.54
C GLN A 98 -12.46 22.69 -7.31
N GLU A 99 -13.78 22.76 -7.21
CA GLU A 99 -14.59 22.23 -6.10
C GLU A 99 -15.13 20.82 -6.39
N GLU A 100 -14.72 20.18 -7.48
CA GLU A 100 -15.07 18.79 -7.79
C GLU A 100 -14.56 17.86 -6.68
N ARG A 101 -15.42 16.92 -6.27
CA ARG A 101 -15.09 15.94 -5.25
C ARG A 101 -14.64 14.64 -5.89
N LEU A 102 -13.62 14.04 -5.30
CA LEU A 102 -13.13 12.71 -5.67
C LEU A 102 -13.58 11.69 -4.63
N ARG A 103 -14.15 10.58 -5.09
CA ARG A 103 -14.35 9.38 -4.29
C ARG A 103 -13.47 8.26 -4.82
N VAL A 104 -12.69 7.67 -3.92
CA VAL A 104 -11.91 6.46 -4.24
C VAL A 104 -12.53 5.30 -3.48
N ILE A 105 -12.91 4.25 -4.21
CA ILE A 105 -13.57 3.07 -3.66
C ILE A 105 -12.76 1.80 -4.01
N PRO A 106 -12.73 0.80 -3.11
CA PRO A 106 -12.10 -0.47 -3.41
C PRO A 106 -12.93 -1.25 -4.45
N GLY A 107 -12.30 -2.10 -5.25
CA GLY A 107 -12.90 -2.85 -6.36
C GLY A 107 -13.99 -3.86 -6.00
N VAL A 108 -14.39 -3.93 -4.73
CA VAL A 108 -15.60 -4.65 -4.32
C VAL A 108 -16.72 -3.61 -4.14
N VAL A 109 -17.39 -3.28 -5.24
CA VAL A 109 -18.56 -2.39 -5.25
C VAL A 109 -19.72 -3.08 -5.96
N THR A 110 -20.93 -2.96 -5.41
CA THR A 110 -22.14 -3.45 -6.07
C THR A 110 -22.54 -2.52 -7.21
N TYR A 111 -23.37 -2.99 -8.14
CA TYR A 111 -23.91 -2.10 -9.18
C TYR A 111 -24.69 -0.95 -8.54
N GLU A 112 -25.52 -1.25 -7.54
CA GLU A 112 -26.37 -0.29 -6.86
C GLU A 112 -25.55 0.78 -6.13
N ASP A 113 -24.44 0.40 -5.50
CA ASP A 113 -23.56 1.37 -4.84
C ASP A 113 -22.81 2.22 -5.86
N LEU A 114 -22.30 1.62 -6.94
CA LEU A 114 -21.63 2.37 -8.00
C LEU A 114 -22.61 3.35 -8.68
N GLU A 115 -23.84 2.93 -8.95
CA GLU A 115 -24.89 3.78 -9.53
C GLU A 115 -25.18 4.98 -8.63
N LYS A 116 -25.33 4.76 -7.32
CA LYS A 116 -25.49 5.87 -6.34
C LYS A 116 -24.30 6.82 -6.38
N GLU A 117 -23.08 6.29 -6.41
CA GLU A 117 -21.88 7.14 -6.45
C GLU A 117 -21.83 7.97 -7.75
N CYS A 118 -22.16 7.38 -8.90
CA CYS A 118 -22.24 8.10 -10.17
C CYS A 118 -23.32 9.19 -10.18
N GLN A 119 -24.45 8.98 -9.49
CA GLN A 119 -25.52 9.97 -9.38
C GLN A 119 -25.14 11.19 -8.53
N THR A 120 -24.08 11.11 -7.72
CA THR A 120 -23.63 12.26 -6.89
C THR A 120 -22.97 13.38 -7.68
N GLY A 121 -22.64 13.16 -8.96
CA GLY A 121 -21.89 14.12 -9.77
C GLY A 121 -20.40 14.24 -9.41
N ASN A 122 -19.88 13.35 -8.55
CA ASN A 122 -18.47 13.30 -8.16
C ASN A 122 -17.65 12.48 -9.18
N THR A 123 -16.34 12.71 -9.23
CA THR A 123 -15.41 11.76 -9.88
C THR A 123 -15.29 10.52 -8.99
N VAL A 124 -15.43 9.33 -9.59
CA VAL A 124 -15.29 8.05 -8.90
C VAL A 124 -14.08 7.30 -9.47
N VAL A 125 -13.16 6.89 -8.59
CA VAL A 125 -12.06 5.96 -8.89
C VAL A 125 -12.35 4.63 -8.23
N ILE A 126 -12.28 3.56 -9.01
CA ILE A 126 -12.41 2.18 -8.54
C ILE A 126 -11.02 1.54 -8.58
N MET A 127 -10.54 1.09 -7.41
CA MET A 127 -9.19 0.52 -7.22
C MET A 127 -9.18 -1.00 -7.32
#